data_AF-A0AAW0J8C3-F1
#
_entry.id   AF-A0AAW0J8C3-F1
#
_cell.length_a   1.000
_cell.length_b   1.000
_cell.length_c   1.000
_cell.angle_alpha   90.00
_cell.angle_beta   90.00
_cell.angle_gamma   90.00
#
_symmetry.space_group_name_H-M   'P 1'
#
loop_
_entity.id
_entity.type
_entity.pdbx_description
1 polymer ?
#
loop_
_entity_poly.entity_id
_entity_poly.type
_entity_poly.pdbx_seq_one_letter_code
_entity_poly.pdbx_strand_id
1 'polypeptide(L)'
;MAITNYIAVLETMEGGSGVKTVKATYASSARAPDDLDTKLLRAMITKGIIEPISSVFVNLVNADFTAKQRGLRILEERIVLDGSPESPLDFIQVQIANVESKFSSTTSESGEIKVEGRVKDGIPHLTRVGSSEVVMAIGVDDQPSKEALKKIGEVLAIEEFVFLKL
;
A
#
# COMPACT_ATOMS: atom_id res chain seq x y z
N MET A 1 17.50 -13.03 5.91
CA MET A 1 16.32 -12.51 6.62
C MET A 1 15.60 -11.59 5.66
N ALA A 2 14.64 -12.12 4.91
CA ALA A 2 13.91 -11.35 3.90
C ALA A 2 12.75 -10.63 4.60
N ILE A 3 12.71 -9.31 4.47
CA ILE A 3 11.55 -8.52 4.91
C ILE A 3 10.46 -8.80 3.89
N THR A 4 9.49 -9.63 4.27
CA THR A 4 8.30 -9.91 3.46
C THR A 4 7.49 -8.62 3.32
N ASN A 5 7.42 -8.08 2.11
CA ASN A 5 6.69 -6.86 1.80
C ASN A 5 5.18 -7.14 1.92
N TYR A 6 4.51 -6.43 2.82
CA TYR A 6 3.05 -6.41 2.88
C TYR A 6 2.53 -5.41 1.85
N ILE A 7 1.87 -5.90 0.80
CA ILE A 7 1.23 -5.08 -0.23
C ILE A 7 -0.24 -5.49 -0.32
N ALA A 8 -1.13 -4.49 -0.27
CA ALA A 8 -2.51 -4.64 -0.68
C ALA A 8 -2.55 -4.89 -2.20
N VAL A 9 -2.96 -6.08 -2.61
CA VAL A 9 -3.11 -6.40 -4.04
C VAL A 9 -4.32 -5.66 -4.56
N LEU A 10 -4.09 -4.81 -5.54
CA LEU A 10 -5.10 -4.21 -6.38
C LEU A 10 -5.26 -5.11 -7.60
N GLU A 11 -6.39 -5.80 -7.73
CA GLU A 11 -6.77 -6.34 -9.04
C GLU A 11 -7.33 -5.18 -9.86
N THR A 12 -6.50 -4.56 -10.68
CA THR A 12 -7.00 -3.66 -11.72
C THR A 12 -7.45 -4.52 -12.90
N MET A 13 -8.74 -4.81 -13.01
CA MET A 13 -9.28 -5.38 -14.25
C MET A 13 -9.05 -4.37 -15.40
N GLU A 14 -8.65 -4.90 -16.56
CA GLU A 14 -8.50 -4.15 -17.81
C GLU A 14 -9.85 -3.47 -18.15
N GLY A 15 -9.90 -2.13 -18.13
CA GLY A 15 -11.16 -1.44 -18.47
C GLY A 15 -11.21 0.08 -18.38
N GLY A 16 -10.26 0.76 -17.74
CA GLY A 16 -10.20 2.22 -17.71
C GLY A 16 -9.02 2.77 -18.52
N SER A 17 -9.27 3.47 -19.62
CA SER A 17 -8.22 4.00 -20.53
C SER A 17 -7.43 5.21 -19.99
N GLY A 18 -7.54 5.51 -18.70
CA GLY A 18 -6.96 6.69 -18.06
C GLY A 18 -5.72 6.39 -17.21
N VAL A 19 -4.84 7.39 -17.08
CA VAL A 19 -3.72 7.36 -16.15
C VAL A 19 -4.26 7.19 -14.72
N LYS A 20 -3.90 6.11 -14.05
CA LYS A 20 -4.26 5.87 -12.65
C LYS A 20 -3.39 6.76 -11.77
N THR A 21 -4.02 7.57 -10.93
CA THR A 21 -3.32 8.45 -10.01
C THR A 21 -3.20 7.77 -8.65
N VAL A 22 -1.97 7.72 -8.14
CA VAL A 22 -1.62 7.21 -6.82
C VAL A 22 -1.10 8.39 -6.02
N LYS A 23 -1.81 8.78 -4.96
CA LYS A 23 -1.38 9.83 -4.05
C LYS A 23 -0.71 9.21 -2.85
N ALA A 24 0.55 9.56 -2.62
CA ALA A 24 1.34 9.18 -1.46
C ALA A 24 1.43 10.38 -0.51
N THR A 25 0.81 10.27 0.66
CA THR A 25 0.90 11.28 1.71
C THR A 25 1.78 10.74 2.83
N TYR A 26 2.82 11.47 3.22
CA TYR A 26 3.68 11.06 4.34
C TYR A 26 3.81 12.18 5.37
N ALA A 27 3.72 11.80 6.63
CA ALA A 27 3.82 12.74 7.74
C ALA A 27 5.19 12.60 8.44
N SER A 28 5.96 13.69 8.46
CA SER A 28 7.33 13.71 8.95
C SER A 28 7.57 14.88 9.89
N SER A 29 8.23 14.58 11.01
CA SER A 29 8.39 15.47 12.17
C SER A 29 9.77 16.13 12.31
N ALA A 30 10.79 15.66 11.57
CA ALA A 30 12.18 16.00 11.91
C ALA A 30 13.16 16.12 10.74
N ARG A 31 12.70 16.10 9.49
CA ARG A 31 13.59 16.24 8.31
C ARG A 31 13.38 17.59 7.63
N ALA A 32 14.46 18.28 7.24
CA ALA A 32 14.32 19.42 6.34
C ALA A 32 13.63 18.97 5.04
N PRO A 33 12.92 19.86 4.31
CA PRO A 33 12.32 19.55 3.00
C PRO A 33 13.27 18.81 2.05
N ASP A 34 14.56 19.14 2.10
CA ASP A 34 15.58 18.63 1.18
C ASP A 34 16.26 17.32 1.67
N ASP A 35 16.01 16.89 2.91
CA ASP A 35 16.62 15.69 3.52
C ASP A 35 15.84 14.39 3.25
N LEU A 36 14.73 14.49 2.52
CA LEU A 36 13.84 13.37 2.25
C LEU A 36 14.01 12.93 0.79
N ASP A 37 14.88 11.94 0.57
CA ASP A 37 14.95 11.28 -0.73
C ASP A 37 13.68 10.43 -0.94
N THR A 38 12.70 11.00 -1.64
CA THR A 38 11.46 10.32 -1.94
C THR A 38 11.57 9.33 -3.09
N LYS A 39 12.73 9.22 -3.76
CA LYS A 39 12.93 8.23 -4.83
C LYS A 39 12.71 6.82 -4.32
N LEU A 40 13.17 6.53 -3.10
CA LEU A 40 12.93 5.24 -2.46
C LEU A 40 11.44 5.01 -2.22
N LEU A 41 10.71 6.00 -1.71
CA LEU A 41 9.27 5.91 -1.50
C LEU A 41 8.54 5.61 -2.83
N ARG A 42 8.79 6.42 -3.86
CA ARG A 42 8.20 6.24 -5.19
C ARG A 42 8.53 4.88 -5.81
N ALA A 43 9.77 4.43 -5.65
CA ALA A 43 10.20 3.11 -6.12
C ALA A 43 9.48 1.99 -5.39
N MET A 44 9.34 2.07 -4.06
CA MET A 44 8.63 1.06 -3.27
C MET A 44 7.13 1.02 -3.59
N ILE A 45 6.49 2.18 -3.78
CA ILE A 45 5.08 2.25 -4.21
C ILE A 45 4.92 1.63 -5.60
N THR A 46 5.76 2.04 -6.56
CA THR A 46 5.69 1.51 -7.93
C THR A 46 5.95 0.00 -7.94
N LYS A 47 6.95 -0.44 -7.17
CA LYS A 47 7.29 -1.84 -7.00
C LYS A 47 6.11 -2.63 -6.47
N GLY A 48 5.47 -2.15 -5.40
CA GLY A 48 4.34 -2.81 -4.79
C GLY A 48 3.12 -2.88 -5.70
N ILE A 49 2.89 -1.88 -6.55
CA ILE A 49 1.75 -1.90 -7.47
C ILE A 49 2.04 -2.76 -8.70
N ILE A 50 3.24 -2.68 -9.27
CA ILE A 50 3.55 -3.27 -10.58
C ILE A 50 4.02 -4.73 -10.50
N GLU A 51 4.91 -5.08 -9.57
CA GLU A 51 5.49 -6.43 -9.53
C GLU A 51 4.45 -7.55 -9.32
N PRO A 52 3.43 -7.39 -8.45
CA PRO A 52 2.42 -8.46 -8.27
C PRO A 52 1.54 -8.71 -9.50
N ILE A 53 1.43 -7.72 -10.40
CA ILE A 53 0.56 -7.78 -11.59
C ILE A 53 1.36 -7.81 -12.90
N SER A 54 2.69 -7.90 -12.82
CA SER A 54 3.58 -7.81 -13.97
C SER A 54 4.89 -8.55 -13.74
N SER A 55 5.46 -9.13 -14.79
CA SER A 55 6.81 -9.70 -14.74
C SER A 55 7.94 -8.65 -14.69
N VAL A 56 7.62 -7.37 -14.55
CA VAL A 56 8.61 -6.27 -14.54
C VAL A 56 9.15 -6.09 -13.13
N PHE A 57 10.46 -6.23 -12.97
CA PHE A 57 11.14 -5.91 -11.72
C PHE A 57 11.43 -4.42 -11.60
N VAL A 58 11.04 -3.83 -10.47
CA VAL A 58 11.17 -2.40 -10.18
C VAL A 58 12.32 -2.15 -9.19
N ASN A 59 13.13 -1.14 -9.49
CA ASN A 59 14.24 -0.66 -8.68
C ASN A 59 14.27 0.88 -8.67
N LEU A 60 15.20 1.46 -7.90
CA LEU A 60 15.35 2.91 -7.74
C LEU A 60 15.61 3.66 -9.05
N VAL A 61 16.18 2.99 -10.06
CA VAL A 61 16.58 3.61 -11.33
C VAL A 61 15.42 3.61 -12.32
N ASN A 62 14.68 2.50 -12.43
CA ASN A 62 13.62 2.36 -13.43
C ASN A 62 12.21 2.71 -12.94
N ALA A 63 11.98 2.85 -11.63
CA ALA A 63 10.63 3.02 -11.06
C ALA A 63 9.78 4.10 -11.75
N ASP A 64 10.32 5.32 -11.88
CA ASP A 64 9.58 6.43 -12.48
C ASP A 64 9.21 6.19 -13.94
N PHE A 65 10.11 5.55 -14.68
CA PHE A 65 9.89 5.19 -16.06
C PHE A 65 8.84 4.08 -16.17
N THR A 66 8.97 3.03 -15.36
CA THR A 66 8.02 1.91 -15.31
C THR A 66 6.62 2.36 -14.91
N ALA A 67 6.49 3.23 -13.90
CA ALA A 67 5.23 3.82 -13.49
C ALA A 67 4.55 4.53 -14.67
N LYS A 68 5.26 5.45 -15.34
CA LYS A 68 4.75 6.18 -16.51
C LYS A 68 4.36 5.24 -17.66
N GLN A 69 5.20 4.26 -17.98
CA GLN A 69 4.94 3.29 -19.06
C GLN A 69 3.68 2.45 -18.78
N ARG A 70 3.37 2.21 -17.51
CA ARG A 70 2.18 1.49 -17.06
C ARG A 70 0.98 2.39 -16.76
N GLY A 71 1.05 3.67 -17.13
CA GLY A 71 -0.05 4.62 -16.93
C GLY A 71 -0.27 4.97 -15.46
N LEU A 72 0.73 4.85 -14.59
CA LEU A 72 0.68 5.30 -13.20
C LEU A 72 1.28 6.71 -13.08
N ARG A 73 0.55 7.59 -12.38
CA ARG A 73 1.05 8.88 -11.93
C ARG A 73 1.13 8.90 -10.41
N ILE A 74 2.35 8.94 -9.88
CA ILE A 74 2.57 9.11 -8.44
C ILE A 74 2.55 10.60 -8.12
N LEU A 75 1.70 11.00 -7.19
CA LEU A 75 1.67 12.33 -6.57
C LEU A 75 2.11 12.19 -5.13
N GLU A 76 2.93 13.12 -4.66
CA GLU A 76 3.44 13.12 -3.29
C GLU A 76 2.96 14.34 -2.53
N GLU A 77 2.56 14.15 -1.29
CA GLU A 77 2.18 15.21 -0.36
C GLU A 77 2.89 14.98 0.96
N ARG A 78 3.59 16.01 1.44
CA ARG A 78 4.22 16.00 2.74
C ARG A 78 3.36 16.72 3.75
N ILE A 79 3.11 16.08 4.89
CA ILE A 79 2.60 16.74 6.10
C ILE A 79 3.78 16.96 7.04
N VAL A 80 4.00 18.20 7.43
CA VAL A 80 5.01 18.55 8.45
C VAL A 80 4.34 18.42 9.81
N LEU A 81 4.94 17.64 10.69
CA LEU A 81 4.50 17.49 12.08
C LEU A 81 5.50 18.15 13.02
N ASP A 82 5.03 18.61 14.18
CA ASP A 82 5.90 19.00 15.29
C ASP A 82 6.16 17.74 16.12
N GLY A 83 7.34 17.11 15.99
CA GLY A 83 7.62 15.86 16.70
C GLY A 83 9.10 15.55 16.90
N SER A 84 9.37 14.45 17.61
CA SER A 84 10.73 14.06 17.99
C SER A 84 11.54 13.54 16.80
N PRO A 85 12.85 13.86 16.70
CA PRO A 85 13.78 13.23 15.76
C PRO A 85 13.88 11.70 15.89
N GLU A 86 13.48 11.14 17.04
CA GLU A 86 13.51 9.70 17.30
C GLU A 86 12.45 8.92 16.49
N SER A 87 11.42 9.59 15.99
CA SER A 87 10.39 9.02 15.11
C SER A 87 10.15 9.97 13.95
N PRO A 88 11.09 10.05 12.98
CA PRO A 88 11.07 11.07 11.94
C PRO A 88 9.98 10.88 10.89
N LEU A 89 9.33 9.71 10.88
CA LEU A 89 8.22 9.34 10.02
C LEU A 89 7.12 8.76 10.91
N ASP A 90 5.94 9.37 10.90
CA ASP A 90 4.79 8.88 11.67
C ASP A 90 3.99 7.86 10.85
N PHE A 91 3.55 8.26 9.64
CA PHE A 91 2.84 7.37 8.74
C PHE A 91 3.14 7.66 7.27
N ILE A 92 2.88 6.65 6.44
CA ILE A 92 2.74 6.76 5.00
C ILE A 92 1.34 6.28 4.64
N GLN A 93 0.61 7.11 3.92
CA GLN A 93 -0.69 6.79 3.35
C GLN A 93 -0.58 6.73 1.83
N VAL A 94 -1.11 5.67 1.23
CA VAL A 94 -1.26 5.53 -0.22
C VAL A 94 -2.74 5.52 -0.54
N GLN A 95 -3.16 6.45 -1.39
CA GLN A 95 -4.52 6.58 -1.89
C GLN A 95 -4.52 6.33 -3.40
N ILE A 96 -5.47 5.51 -3.85
CA ILE A 96 -5.61 5.14 -5.25
C ILE A 96 -7.05 5.35 -5.64
N ALA A 97 -7.27 6.18 -6.65
CA ALA A 97 -8.59 6.54 -7.14
C ALA A 97 -8.97 5.75 -8.39
N ASN A 98 -10.27 5.61 -8.63
CA ASN A 98 -10.85 4.93 -9.79
C ASN A 98 -10.35 3.49 -9.92
N VAL A 99 -10.37 2.76 -8.81
CA VAL A 99 -9.98 1.36 -8.74
C VAL A 99 -11.10 0.55 -8.11
N GLU A 100 -11.34 -0.63 -8.68
CA GLU A 100 -12.18 -1.63 -8.04
C GLU A 100 -11.39 -2.32 -6.93
N SER A 101 -12.08 -2.70 -5.87
CA SER A 101 -11.50 -3.32 -4.69
C SER A 101 -12.23 -4.60 -4.33
N LYS A 102 -11.48 -5.58 -3.83
CA LYS A 102 -12.05 -6.76 -3.17
C LYS A 102 -12.47 -6.47 -1.73
N PHE A 103 -12.09 -5.31 -1.19
CA PHE A 103 -12.51 -4.85 0.13
C PHE A 103 -13.83 -4.07 0.02
N SER A 104 -14.92 -4.66 0.50
CA SER A 104 -16.22 -4.02 0.69
C SER A 104 -16.13 -2.73 1.51
N SER A 105 -15.23 -2.66 2.51
CA SER A 105 -14.99 -1.45 3.32
C SER A 105 -14.34 -0.29 2.55
N THR A 106 -13.87 -0.53 1.32
CA THR A 106 -13.26 0.50 0.46
C THR A 106 -14.21 1.09 -0.58
N THR A 107 -15.50 0.74 -0.55
CA THR A 107 -16.51 1.45 -1.35
C THR A 107 -16.79 2.82 -0.72
N SER A 108 -15.84 3.74 -0.81
CA SER A 108 -16.21 5.15 -0.75
C SER A 108 -17.10 5.44 -1.95
N GLU A 109 -18.05 6.36 -1.84
CA GLU A 109 -18.86 6.83 -2.99
C GLU A 109 -17.99 7.31 -4.18
N SER A 110 -16.69 7.58 -3.92
CA SER A 110 -15.68 8.01 -4.89
C SER A 110 -14.84 6.89 -5.53
N GLY A 111 -14.96 5.62 -5.11
CA GLY A 111 -14.17 4.51 -5.66
C GLY A 111 -12.67 4.63 -5.36
N GLU A 112 -12.32 4.99 -4.12
CA GLU A 112 -10.94 5.20 -3.68
C GLU A 112 -10.52 4.19 -2.60
N ILE A 113 -9.35 3.60 -2.79
CA ILE A 113 -8.71 2.75 -1.78
C ILE A 113 -7.65 3.56 -1.05
N LYS A 114 -7.69 3.55 0.29
CA LYS A 114 -6.68 4.16 1.15
C LYS A 114 -6.02 3.10 2.01
N VAL A 115 -4.70 3.11 2.04
CA VAL A 115 -3.88 2.19 2.84
C VAL A 115 -2.90 3.03 3.65
N GLU A 116 -2.80 2.79 4.95
CA GLU A 116 -1.83 3.47 5.83
C GLU A 116 -0.90 2.47 6.48
N GLY A 117 0.39 2.78 6.48
CA GLY A 117 1.40 2.06 7.23
C GLY A 117 2.18 2.97 8.17
N ARG A 118 2.59 2.43 9.31
CA ARG A 118 3.42 3.09 10.33
C ARG A 118 4.63 2.23 10.66
N VAL A 119 5.67 2.86 11.19
CA VAL A 119 6.85 2.14 11.72
C VAL A 119 6.84 2.26 13.23
N LYS A 120 6.81 1.13 13.91
CA LYS A 120 6.91 1.06 15.38
C LYS A 120 8.07 0.15 15.74
N ASP A 121 8.99 0.65 16.56
CA ASP A 121 10.18 -0.11 16.99
C ASP A 121 11.02 -0.66 15.80
N GLY A 122 11.05 0.09 14.68
CA GLY A 122 11.73 -0.29 13.44
C GLY A 122 10.97 -1.32 12.59
N ILE A 123 9.79 -1.76 13.03
CA ILE A 123 8.97 -2.76 12.34
C ILE A 123 7.84 -2.04 11.59
N PRO A 124 7.65 -2.29 10.28
CA PRO A 124 6.54 -1.75 9.52
C PRO A 124 5.24 -2.47 9.87
N HIS A 125 4.18 -1.71 10.11
CA HIS A 125 2.84 -2.18 10.38
C HIS A 125 1.86 -1.57 9.39
N LEU A 126 0.97 -2.40 8.84
CA LEU A 126 -0.23 -1.92 8.15
C LEU A 126 -1.26 -1.55 9.21
N THR A 127 -1.70 -0.29 9.24
CA THR A 127 -2.56 0.25 10.30
C THR A 127 -3.94 0.65 9.81
N ARG A 128 -4.15 0.84 8.50
CA ARG A 128 -5.48 1.09 7.94
C ARG A 128 -5.60 0.56 6.52
N VAL A 129 -6.77 -0.01 6.20
CA VAL A 129 -7.21 -0.35 4.84
C VAL A 129 -8.66 0.12 4.70
N GLY A 130 -8.93 0.99 3.73
CA GLY A 130 -10.25 1.62 3.59
C GLY A 130 -10.61 2.47 4.81
N SER A 131 -11.82 2.27 5.31
CA SER A 131 -12.31 2.86 6.56
C SER A 131 -11.92 2.06 7.82
N SER A 132 -11.34 0.87 7.67
CA SER A 132 -11.03 -0.03 8.79
C SER A 132 -9.70 0.32 9.44
N GLU A 133 -9.74 0.83 10.67
CA GLU A 133 -8.56 1.19 11.48
C GLU A 133 -7.93 -0.01 12.21
N VAL A 134 -8.60 -1.17 12.21
CA VAL A 134 -8.08 -2.40 12.80
C VAL A 134 -7.83 -3.40 11.68
N VAL A 135 -6.55 -3.60 11.36
CA VAL A 135 -6.12 -4.50 10.29
C VAL A 135 -5.12 -5.51 10.84
N MET A 136 -5.32 -6.77 10.51
CA MET A 136 -4.33 -7.84 10.76
C MET A 136 -3.85 -8.38 9.41
N ALA A 137 -2.56 -8.22 9.14
CA ALA A 137 -1.91 -8.79 7.97
C ALA A 137 -0.98 -9.92 8.40
N ILE A 138 -1.11 -11.09 7.76
CA ILE A 138 -0.34 -12.29 8.09
C ILE A 138 0.34 -12.79 6.82
N GLY A 139 1.67 -12.76 6.81
CA GLY A 139 2.48 -13.46 5.81
C GLY A 139 2.55 -14.95 6.13
N VAL A 140 2.33 -15.79 5.14
CA VAL A 140 2.41 -17.26 5.25
C VAL A 140 3.42 -17.79 4.24
N ASP A 141 4.23 -18.78 4.64
CA ASP A 141 5.26 -19.36 3.76
C ASP A 141 4.64 -20.18 2.62
N ASP A 142 3.59 -20.94 2.95
CA ASP A 142 2.86 -21.78 2.01
C ASP A 142 1.44 -21.26 1.77
N GLN A 143 0.93 -21.44 0.55
CA GLN A 143 -0.44 -21.07 0.20
C GLN A 143 -1.45 -21.87 1.06
N PRO A 144 -2.35 -21.21 1.82
CA PRO A 144 -3.35 -21.89 2.63
C PRO A 144 -4.37 -22.66 1.79
N SER A 145 -4.93 -23.74 2.34
CA SER A 145 -5.99 -24.50 1.67
C SER A 145 -7.30 -23.72 1.60
N LYS A 146 -8.17 -24.04 0.64
CA LYS A 146 -9.49 -23.40 0.50
C LYS A 146 -10.34 -23.58 1.76
N GLU A 147 -10.24 -24.73 2.41
CA GLU A 147 -10.95 -25.04 3.65
C GLU A 147 -10.45 -24.17 4.80
N ALA A 148 -9.14 -23.92 4.88
CA ALA A 148 -8.57 -23.02 5.89
C ALA A 148 -9.05 -21.58 5.68
N LEU A 149 -9.00 -21.09 4.43
CA LEU A 149 -9.50 -19.76 4.08
C LEU A 149 -11.00 -19.61 4.39
N LYS A 150 -11.81 -20.63 4.10
CA LYS A 150 -13.23 -20.65 4.44
C LYS A 150 -13.46 -20.56 5.95
N LYS A 151 -12.76 -21.37 6.74
CA LYS A 151 -12.88 -21.34 8.21
C LYS A 151 -12.52 -19.98 8.80
N ILE A 152 -11.50 -19.31 8.25
CA ILE A 152 -11.12 -17.96 8.69
C ILE A 152 -12.23 -16.96 8.35
N GLY A 153 -12.74 -16.98 7.12
CA GLY A 153 -13.83 -16.09 6.70
C GLY A 153 -15.16 -16.29 7.45
N GLU A 154 -15.35 -17.41 8.14
CA GLU A 154 -16.53 -17.70 8.96
C GLU A 154 -16.38 -17.25 10.43
N VAL A 155 -15.22 -16.73 10.84
CA VAL A 155 -15.01 -16.22 12.21
C VAL A 155 -15.82 -14.94 12.41
N LEU A 156 -16.79 -14.96 13.33
CA LEU A 156 -17.71 -13.84 13.58
C LEU A 156 -17.03 -12.51 13.94
N ALA A 157 -15.84 -12.55 14.53
CA ALA A 157 -15.09 -11.34 14.89
C ALA A 157 -14.37 -10.69 13.69
N ILE A 158 -14.33 -11.36 12.53
CA ILE A 158 -13.71 -10.85 11.31
C ILE A 158 -14.81 -10.18 10.48
N GLU A 159 -14.77 -8.86 10.43
CA GLU A 159 -15.69 -8.07 9.60
C GLU A 159 -15.40 -8.26 8.11
N GLU A 160 -14.12 -8.38 7.75
CA GLU A 160 -13.66 -8.51 6.38
C GLU A 160 -12.43 -9.41 6.28
N PHE A 161 -12.47 -10.35 5.33
CA PHE A 161 -11.38 -11.29 5.08
C PHE A 161 -11.02 -11.31 3.60
N VAL A 162 -9.74 -11.09 3.29
CA VAL A 162 -9.22 -11.14 1.92
C VAL A 162 -7.95 -11.98 1.91
N PHE A 163 -7.89 -12.96 1.01
CA PHE A 163 -6.68 -13.71 0.70
C PHE A 163 -6.00 -13.13 -0.53
N LEU A 164 -4.72 -12.79 -0.37
CA LEU A 164 -3.89 -12.22 -1.43
C LEU A 164 -2.80 -13.20 -1.83
N LYS A 165 -2.76 -13.55 -3.11
CA LYS A 165 -1.67 -14.31 -3.70
C LYS A 165 -0.67 -13.32 -4.28
N LEU A 166 0.43 -13.12 -3.57
CA LEU A 166 1.54 -12.23 -3.93
C LEU A 166 2.63 -12.96 -4.70
#